data_AF-A0A443PAE2-F1
#
_entry.id   AF-A0A443PAE2-F1
#
_cell.length_a   1.000
_cell.length_b   1.000
_cell.length_c   1.000
_cell.angle_alpha   90.00
_cell.angle_beta   90.00
_cell.angle_gamma   90.00
#
_symmetry.space_group_name_H-M   'P 1'
#
loop_
_entity.id
_entity.type
_entity.pdbx_description
1 polymer ?
#
loop_
_entity_poly.entity_id
_entity_poly.type
_entity_poly.pdbx_seq_one_letter_code
_entity_poly.pdbx_strand_id
1 'polypeptide(L)'
;MGMEGGEEKSGPQNGEGEGVPPTSSIFRYNSPLVQVCLIGLVCFCCPGMFNALSGMGGGGQVDPTAANNANTALYAAFAVFGVLGGGIYNVLGPHLTLFAGCSTYVLYAGSFLYYNHHHNQTFAIIAGALLGVGAGLLWACQGAIMTSYPLPARKGTYISIFWSIFNLGGVIGGLIPFILNYNRNQTKPAPVNDGTYIAFMCFMSVGTILSLTILPASKVVRDDGSRATNLKYSRVSTEAWEILKLFRNWKMLLIVPAAWASNFFYSYQFNNVNGVMFNVRTKGLNNVFYWGAQMIGSVAIGSILDFSFKSRRMRGYVGISIVAILGTAIWGGGLANQLNYSRNRLPKLLDFKSSGVDYAGPFVLYFSYGLLDAMFQSMVYWVIGALANDTQTLSRYNGFYKGVQSAGAAVAWQVDTRKVPLLSQLIVNWSLTAISYPLLIVLVILAVKDSDETHQVMPTSTRSRQVRRSQRISNQSRRHESGVPMT
;
A
#
# COMPACT_ATOMS: atom_id res chain seq x y z
N MET A 1 -79.10 -20.25 2.11
CA MET A 1 -80.15 -19.49 2.82
C MET A 1 -79.60 -19.09 4.19
N GLY A 2 -79.52 -17.78 4.47
CA GLY A 2 -79.39 -17.17 5.82
C GLY A 2 -78.04 -17.35 6.52
N MET A 3 -77.18 -16.32 6.59
CA MET A 3 -77.15 -15.20 7.56
C MET A 3 -76.27 -15.53 8.79
N GLU A 4 -75.10 -14.86 8.89
CA GLU A 4 -74.75 -13.82 9.92
C GLU A 4 -74.51 -14.42 11.32
N GLY A 5 -73.49 -14.11 12.12
CA GLY A 5 -72.49 -13.04 12.20
C GLY A 5 -72.08 -12.90 13.69
N GLY A 6 -70.82 -12.50 13.97
CA GLY A 6 -70.28 -12.17 15.32
C GLY A 6 -69.06 -13.02 15.73
N GLU A 7 -67.81 -12.57 15.56
CA GLU A 7 -66.97 -11.74 16.48
C GLU A 7 -66.78 -12.38 17.88
N GLU A 8 -65.60 -12.50 18.52
CA GLU A 8 -64.27 -11.93 18.35
C GLU A 8 -63.24 -12.71 19.22
N LYS A 9 -61.99 -12.80 18.73
CA LYS A 9 -60.67 -12.74 19.44
C LYS A 9 -60.32 -13.69 20.61
N SER A 10 -59.33 -14.55 20.36
CA SER A 10 -58.28 -14.95 21.33
C SER A 10 -56.90 -14.96 20.66
N GLY A 11 -55.89 -14.44 21.38
CA GLY A 11 -54.55 -14.09 20.88
C GLY A 11 -53.54 -15.24 20.73
N PRO A 12 -52.23 -14.95 20.72
CA PRO A 12 -51.39 -15.11 19.54
C PRO A 12 -50.54 -16.39 19.52
N GLN A 13 -50.34 -16.91 18.31
CA GLN A 13 -49.30 -17.89 17.98
C GLN A 13 -47.91 -17.25 18.13
N ASN A 14 -47.16 -17.65 19.16
CA ASN A 14 -45.71 -17.48 19.20
C ASN A 14 -45.07 -18.64 18.43
N GLY A 15 -44.98 -18.48 17.11
CA GLY A 15 -44.05 -19.24 16.28
C GLY A 15 -42.69 -18.56 16.32
N GLU A 16 -41.70 -19.27 16.86
CA GLU A 16 -40.28 -18.93 16.78
C GLU A 16 -39.87 -18.87 15.30
N GLY A 17 -39.91 -17.66 14.72
CA GLY A 17 -39.26 -17.36 13.46
C GLY A 17 -37.78 -17.11 13.73
N GLU A 18 -36.95 -18.11 13.47
CA GLU A 18 -35.52 -17.91 13.21
C GLU A 18 -35.37 -16.78 12.19
N GLY A 19 -34.86 -15.63 12.66
CA GLY A 19 -34.60 -14.47 11.82
C GLY A 19 -33.50 -14.80 10.82
N VAL A 20 -33.89 -15.30 9.65
CA VAL A 20 -33.08 -15.24 8.44
C VAL A 20 -32.66 -13.78 8.27
N PRO A 21 -31.36 -13.42 8.30
CA PRO A 21 -30.97 -12.03 8.10
C PRO A 21 -31.45 -11.60 6.71
N PRO A 22 -32.01 -10.38 6.56
CA PRO A 22 -32.50 -9.93 5.27
C PRO A 22 -31.35 -9.99 4.28
N THR A 23 -31.59 -10.64 3.13
CA THR A 23 -30.68 -10.73 1.99
C THR A 23 -30.47 -9.33 1.41
N SER A 24 -29.71 -8.51 2.13
CA SER A 24 -29.34 -7.17 1.71
C SER A 24 -28.39 -7.31 0.51
N SER A 25 -28.73 -6.64 -0.60
CA SER A 25 -27.92 -6.63 -1.81
C SER A 25 -26.45 -6.36 -1.47
N ILE A 26 -25.55 -7.20 -2.00
CA ILE A 26 -24.09 -7.09 -1.80
C ILE A 26 -23.56 -5.70 -2.21
N PHE A 27 -24.26 -5.03 -3.13
CA PHE A 27 -23.94 -3.71 -3.69
C PHE A 27 -24.60 -2.52 -2.98
N ARG A 28 -25.15 -2.71 -1.77
CA ARG A 28 -25.67 -1.58 -0.97
C ARG A 28 -24.55 -0.58 -0.65
N TYR A 29 -24.85 0.71 -0.75
CA TYR A 29 -23.86 1.77 -0.49
C TYR A 29 -23.28 1.75 0.94
N ASN A 30 -24.07 1.31 1.91
CA ASN A 30 -23.63 1.09 3.29
C ASN A 30 -22.90 -0.26 3.51
N SER A 31 -22.59 -1.00 2.44
CA SER A 31 -21.84 -2.26 2.48
C SER A 31 -20.34 -2.02 2.69
N PRO A 32 -19.66 -2.85 3.48
CA PRO A 32 -18.20 -2.84 3.57
C PRO A 32 -17.54 -3.03 2.20
N LEU A 33 -18.11 -3.86 1.32
CA LEU A 33 -17.55 -4.12 0.00
C LEU A 33 -17.54 -2.85 -0.86
N VAL A 34 -18.68 -2.15 -0.95
CA VAL A 34 -18.80 -0.92 -1.74
C VAL A 34 -17.86 0.16 -1.20
N GLN A 35 -17.77 0.30 0.12
CA GLN A 35 -16.87 1.27 0.75
C GLN A 35 -15.39 0.93 0.50
N VAL A 36 -15.01 -0.36 0.51
CA VAL A 36 -13.67 -0.82 0.15
C VAL A 36 -13.36 -0.55 -1.33
N CYS A 37 -14.31 -0.79 -2.23
CA CYS A 37 -14.15 -0.46 -3.65
C CYS A 37 -14.03 1.06 -3.86
N LEU A 38 -14.80 1.88 -3.14
CA LEU A 38 -14.73 3.34 -3.22
C LEU A 38 -13.36 3.87 -2.77
N ILE A 39 -12.84 3.43 -1.63
CA ILE A 39 -11.48 3.84 -1.22
C ILE A 39 -10.41 3.30 -2.17
N GLY A 40 -10.62 2.11 -2.75
CA GLY A 40 -9.79 1.58 -3.84
C GLY A 40 -9.79 2.51 -5.06
N LEU A 41 -10.95 3.00 -5.51
CA LEU A 41 -11.09 3.94 -6.62
C LEU A 41 -10.49 5.32 -6.31
N VAL A 42 -10.64 5.82 -5.08
CA VAL A 42 -9.95 7.04 -4.64
C VAL A 42 -8.43 6.86 -4.71
N CYS A 43 -7.92 5.70 -4.25
CA CYS A 43 -6.50 5.39 -4.31
C CYS A 43 -6.01 5.17 -5.74
N PHE A 44 -6.82 4.58 -6.62
CA PHE A 44 -6.57 4.48 -8.06
C PHE A 44 -6.39 5.87 -8.69
N CYS A 45 -7.27 6.82 -8.37
CA CYS A 45 -7.27 8.16 -8.95
C CYS A 45 -6.16 9.07 -8.39
N CYS A 46 -5.82 8.96 -7.11
CA CYS A 46 -4.88 9.87 -6.46
C CYS A 46 -3.46 9.23 -6.37
N PRO A 47 -3.16 8.37 -5.38
CA PRO A 47 -1.94 7.58 -5.34
C PRO A 47 -1.55 6.86 -6.64
N GLY A 48 -2.51 6.25 -7.36
CA GLY A 48 -2.24 5.53 -8.61
C GLY A 48 -1.71 6.44 -9.72
N MET A 49 -2.29 7.63 -9.88
CA MET A 49 -1.78 8.63 -10.82
C MET A 49 -0.44 9.21 -10.39
N PHE A 50 -0.20 9.38 -9.08
CA PHE A 50 1.13 9.77 -8.56
C PHE A 50 2.20 8.70 -8.87
N ASN A 51 1.86 7.43 -8.67
CA ASN A 51 2.73 6.31 -9.01
C ASN A 51 3.03 6.29 -10.50
N ALA A 52 2.02 6.52 -11.34
CA ALA A 52 2.23 6.62 -12.78
C ALA A 52 3.14 7.79 -13.15
N LEU A 53 2.93 8.96 -12.56
CA LEU A 53 3.76 10.15 -12.80
C LEU A 53 5.21 9.93 -12.37
N SER A 54 5.43 9.29 -11.23
CA SER A 54 6.75 8.96 -10.71
C SER A 54 7.44 7.89 -11.57
N GLY A 55 6.70 6.88 -12.03
CA GLY A 55 7.20 5.79 -12.85
C GLY A 55 7.66 6.21 -14.25
N MET A 56 7.29 7.41 -14.72
CA MET A 56 7.85 8.00 -15.95
C MET A 56 9.30 8.50 -15.79
N GLY A 57 9.80 8.59 -14.55
CA GLY A 57 11.09 9.20 -14.25
C GLY A 57 11.02 10.72 -14.25
N GLY A 58 11.63 11.35 -13.24
CA GLY A 58 11.69 12.80 -13.09
C GLY A 58 10.32 13.47 -13.01
N GLY A 59 9.25 12.76 -12.63
CA GLY A 59 7.88 13.30 -12.68
C GLY A 59 7.40 13.63 -14.10
N GLY A 60 7.96 12.98 -15.13
CA GLY A 60 7.72 13.30 -16.53
C GLY A 60 8.60 14.42 -17.09
N GLN A 61 9.55 14.94 -16.31
CA GLN A 61 10.51 15.96 -16.73
C GLN A 61 11.78 15.38 -17.34
N VAL A 62 12.48 16.19 -18.12
CA VAL A 62 13.81 15.84 -18.65
C VAL A 62 14.86 15.89 -17.55
N ASP A 63 14.86 16.96 -16.74
CA ASP A 63 15.71 17.07 -15.56
C ASP A 63 14.95 16.55 -14.33
N PRO A 64 15.39 15.45 -13.70
CA PRO A 64 14.71 14.88 -12.54
C PRO A 64 14.90 15.70 -11.27
N THR A 65 15.78 16.70 -11.23
CA THR A 65 16.14 17.46 -10.02
C THR A 65 14.93 18.03 -9.28
N ALA A 66 13.99 18.65 -9.99
CA ALA A 66 12.79 19.21 -9.39
C ALA A 66 11.92 18.13 -8.74
N ALA A 67 11.72 17.01 -9.44
CA ALA A 67 10.95 15.88 -8.94
C ALA A 67 11.63 15.17 -7.77
N ASN A 68 12.96 15.05 -7.79
CA ASN A 68 13.72 14.44 -6.71
C ASN A 68 13.64 15.28 -5.43
N ASN A 69 13.80 16.59 -5.54
CA ASN A 69 13.65 17.51 -4.40
C ASN A 69 12.21 17.47 -3.85
N ALA A 70 11.21 17.44 -4.72
CA ALA A 70 9.80 17.33 -4.32
C ALA A 70 9.49 15.98 -3.63
N ASN A 71 9.97 14.86 -4.17
CA ASN A 71 9.83 13.55 -3.55
C ASN A 71 10.59 13.45 -2.22
N THR A 72 11.76 14.07 -2.11
CA THR A 72 12.50 14.15 -0.83
C THR A 72 11.65 14.84 0.23
N ALA A 73 11.06 16.00 -0.10
CA ALA A 73 10.19 16.75 0.80
C ALA A 73 8.93 15.94 1.17
N LEU A 74 8.34 15.25 0.19
CA LEU A 74 7.20 14.35 0.37
C LEU A 74 7.51 13.26 1.39
N TYR A 75 8.56 12.47 1.18
CA TYR A 75 8.85 11.33 2.06
C TYR A 75 9.33 11.78 3.43
N ALA A 76 10.01 12.93 3.54
CA ALA A 76 10.36 13.52 4.83
C ALA A 76 9.11 13.93 5.62
N ALA A 77 8.16 14.63 4.99
CA ALA A 77 6.89 14.99 5.63
C ALA A 77 6.04 13.75 5.93
N PHE A 78 5.99 12.77 5.03
CA PHE A 78 5.24 11.53 5.21
C PHE A 78 5.75 10.70 6.39
N ALA A 79 7.06 10.68 6.65
CA ALA A 79 7.62 9.99 7.82
C ALA A 79 7.08 10.55 9.15
N VAL A 80 6.86 11.86 9.22
CA VAL A 80 6.30 12.54 10.41
C VAL A 80 4.77 12.38 10.45
N PHE A 81 4.09 12.76 9.37
CA PHE A 81 2.63 12.80 9.32
C PHE A 81 1.99 11.42 9.14
N GLY A 82 2.74 10.37 8.78
CA GLY A 82 2.28 8.99 8.84
C GLY A 82 1.97 8.53 10.27
N VAL A 83 2.73 9.01 11.26
CA VAL A 83 2.47 8.73 12.69
C VAL A 83 1.35 9.64 13.21
N LEU A 84 1.37 10.92 12.84
CA LEU A 84 0.35 11.90 13.27
C LEU A 84 -1.03 11.64 12.62
N GLY A 85 -1.05 11.01 11.45
CA GLY A 85 -2.25 10.81 10.63
C GLY A 85 -3.36 10.05 11.35
N GLY A 86 -3.02 9.05 12.17
CA GLY A 86 -4.00 8.34 13.00
C GLY A 86 -4.67 9.24 14.05
N GLY A 87 -3.91 10.18 14.62
CA GLY A 87 -4.45 11.19 15.53
C GLY A 87 -5.35 12.20 14.85
N ILE A 88 -4.93 12.68 13.69
CA ILE A 88 -5.72 13.63 12.89
C ILE A 88 -7.02 12.97 12.43
N TYR A 89 -6.96 11.69 12.02
CA TYR A 89 -8.14 10.89 11.69
C TYR A 89 -9.14 10.81 12.85
N ASN A 90 -8.67 10.63 14.09
CA ASN A 90 -9.56 10.60 15.26
C ASN A 90 -10.34 11.91 15.46
N VAL A 91 -9.77 13.05 15.07
CA VAL A 91 -10.36 14.39 15.27
C VAL A 91 -11.23 14.80 14.09
N LEU A 92 -10.70 14.71 12.87
CA LEU A 92 -11.37 15.19 11.65
C LEU A 92 -12.33 14.15 11.04
N GLY A 93 -12.20 12.88 11.42
CA GLY A 93 -12.95 11.78 10.84
C GLY A 93 -12.54 11.47 9.39
N PRO A 94 -13.10 10.40 8.79
CA PRO A 94 -12.67 9.89 7.48
C PRO A 94 -12.89 10.88 6.33
N HIS A 95 -13.99 11.64 6.34
CA HIS A 95 -14.41 12.52 5.23
C HIS A 95 -13.40 13.63 4.96
N LEU A 96 -13.16 14.45 5.99
CA LEU A 96 -12.28 15.61 5.89
C LEU A 96 -10.81 15.18 5.76
N THR A 97 -10.43 14.10 6.45
CA THR A 97 -9.07 13.55 6.38
C THR A 97 -8.73 13.09 4.95
N LEU A 98 -9.63 12.36 4.29
CA LEU A 98 -9.40 11.90 2.91
C LEU A 98 -9.48 13.04 1.89
N PHE A 99 -10.44 13.95 2.02
CA PHE A 99 -10.56 15.08 1.11
C PHE A 99 -9.32 15.98 1.16
N ALA A 100 -8.89 16.34 2.38
CA ALA A 100 -7.66 17.10 2.59
C ALA A 100 -6.45 16.33 2.04
N GLY A 101 -6.34 15.04 2.32
CA GLY A 101 -5.26 14.19 1.81
C GLY A 101 -5.20 14.13 0.28
N CYS A 102 -6.32 13.83 -0.38
CA CYS A 102 -6.38 13.68 -1.84
C CYS A 102 -6.15 15.00 -2.59
N SER A 103 -6.60 16.13 -2.05
CA SER A 103 -6.40 17.45 -2.68
C SER A 103 -4.93 17.79 -2.92
N THR A 104 -4.04 17.31 -2.05
CA THR A 104 -2.58 17.54 -2.18
C THR A 104 -1.97 16.82 -3.38
N TYR A 105 -2.56 15.71 -3.83
CA TYR A 105 -2.11 15.00 -5.05
C TYR A 105 -2.36 15.85 -6.29
N VAL A 106 -3.51 16.51 -6.36
CA VAL A 106 -3.86 17.43 -7.47
C VAL A 106 -2.86 18.58 -7.51
N LEU A 107 -2.53 19.16 -6.36
CA LEU A 107 -1.56 20.24 -6.24
C LEU A 107 -0.16 19.81 -6.72
N TYR A 108 0.27 18.61 -6.36
CA TYR A 108 1.54 18.04 -6.81
C TYR A 108 1.60 17.91 -8.33
N ALA A 109 0.57 17.34 -8.97
CA ALA A 109 0.53 17.24 -10.43
C ALA A 109 0.51 18.63 -11.11
N GLY A 110 -0.28 19.57 -10.58
CA GLY A 110 -0.32 20.95 -11.07
C GLY A 110 1.01 21.70 -10.92
N SER A 111 1.82 21.35 -9.91
CA SER A 111 3.14 21.96 -9.73
C SER A 111 4.13 21.62 -10.85
N PHE A 112 4.04 20.42 -11.43
CA PHE A 112 4.85 20.05 -12.59
C PHE A 112 4.37 20.70 -13.88
N LEU A 113 3.06 20.90 -14.04
CA LEU A 113 2.53 21.69 -15.14
C LEU A 113 3.03 23.14 -15.07
N TYR A 114 3.04 23.74 -13.89
CA TYR A 114 3.63 25.06 -13.70
C TYR A 114 5.14 25.07 -13.99
N TYR A 115 5.86 24.04 -13.53
CA TYR A 115 7.29 23.88 -13.78
C TYR A 115 7.63 23.74 -15.27
N ASN A 116 6.75 23.13 -16.08
CA ASN A 116 6.90 23.04 -17.53
C ASN A 116 7.04 24.41 -18.20
N HIS A 117 6.32 25.43 -17.71
CA HIS A 117 6.30 26.76 -18.32
C HIS A 117 7.24 27.77 -17.64
N HIS A 118 7.44 27.67 -16.32
CA HIS A 118 8.14 28.69 -15.53
C HIS A 118 9.49 28.21 -14.97
N HIS A 119 9.77 26.91 -15.03
CA HIS A 119 11.00 26.27 -14.54
C HIS A 119 11.39 26.60 -13.08
N ASN A 120 10.43 27.01 -12.25
CA ASN A 120 10.66 27.30 -10.82
C ASN A 120 10.36 26.07 -9.95
N GLN A 121 11.39 25.54 -9.30
CA GLN A 121 11.32 24.31 -8.48
C GLN A 121 10.61 24.51 -7.13
N THR A 122 10.50 25.75 -6.65
CA THR A 122 9.98 26.07 -5.31
C THR A 122 8.57 25.55 -5.12
N PHE A 123 7.71 25.74 -6.12
CA PHE A 123 6.32 25.29 -6.04
C PHE A 123 6.21 23.77 -6.00
N ALA A 124 7.03 23.05 -6.78
CA ALA A 124 7.07 21.59 -6.76
C ALA A 124 7.54 21.03 -5.40
N ILE A 125 8.53 21.66 -4.77
CA ILE A 125 9.04 21.25 -3.45
C ILE A 125 7.97 21.44 -2.37
N ILE A 126 7.31 22.61 -2.35
CA ILE A 126 6.24 22.90 -1.39
C ILE A 126 5.06 21.95 -1.61
N ALA A 127 4.65 21.74 -2.87
CA ALA A 127 3.60 20.79 -3.20
C ALA A 127 3.96 19.35 -2.80
N GLY A 128 5.23 18.96 -2.95
CA GLY A 128 5.76 17.68 -2.47
C GLY A 128 5.65 17.53 -0.95
N ALA A 129 6.05 18.54 -0.18
CA ALA A 129 5.91 18.54 1.28
C ALA A 129 4.44 18.42 1.72
N LEU A 130 3.55 19.20 1.11
CA LEU A 130 2.10 19.13 1.36
C LEU A 130 1.53 17.76 0.98
N LEU A 131 1.99 17.18 -0.13
CA LEU A 131 1.63 15.82 -0.51
C LEU A 131 2.10 14.78 0.52
N GLY A 132 3.27 14.96 1.14
CA GLY A 132 3.72 14.09 2.23
C GLY A 132 2.78 14.13 3.45
N VAL A 133 2.30 15.32 3.81
CA VAL A 133 1.25 15.49 4.84
C VAL A 133 -0.03 14.78 4.41
N GLY A 134 -0.50 15.04 3.19
CA GLY A 134 -1.73 14.47 2.66
C GLY A 134 -1.70 12.95 2.49
N ALA A 135 -0.56 12.39 2.10
CA ALA A 135 -0.33 10.95 2.05
C ALA A 135 -0.43 10.32 3.44
N GLY A 136 0.10 10.98 4.47
CA GLY A 136 -0.03 10.54 5.87
C GLY A 136 -1.49 10.40 6.30
N LEU A 137 -2.31 11.40 5.95
CA LEU A 137 -3.75 11.41 6.21
C LEU A 137 -4.49 10.32 5.41
N LEU A 138 -4.21 10.22 4.11
CA LEU A 138 -4.85 9.27 3.20
C LEU A 138 -4.61 7.83 3.65
N TRP A 139 -3.35 7.46 3.89
CA TRP A 139 -2.99 6.10 4.29
C TRP A 139 -3.48 5.74 5.70
N ALA A 140 -3.51 6.70 6.63
CA ALA A 140 -4.12 6.48 7.94
C ALA A 140 -5.63 6.20 7.84
N CYS A 141 -6.35 6.96 7.01
CA CYS A 141 -7.77 6.72 6.79
C CYS A 141 -8.02 5.40 6.04
N GLN A 142 -7.25 5.11 5.00
CA GLN A 142 -7.34 3.85 4.25
C GLN A 142 -7.10 2.64 5.17
N GLY A 143 -6.08 2.70 6.02
CA GLY A 143 -5.78 1.65 7.00
C GLY A 143 -6.92 1.45 8.00
N ALA A 144 -7.55 2.53 8.46
CA ALA A 144 -8.72 2.46 9.34
C ALA A 144 -9.91 1.77 8.66
N ILE A 145 -10.20 2.13 7.40
CA ILE A 145 -11.31 1.53 6.63
C ILE A 145 -11.07 0.03 6.41
N MET A 146 -9.86 -0.36 5.99
CA MET A 146 -9.51 -1.76 5.75
C MET A 146 -9.55 -2.64 7.00
N THR A 147 -9.31 -2.06 8.17
CA THR A 147 -9.27 -2.82 9.42
C THR A 147 -10.63 -2.90 10.12
N SER A 148 -11.47 -1.88 9.98
CA SER A 148 -12.72 -1.73 10.74
C SER A 148 -14.00 -2.14 9.98
N TYR A 149 -14.06 -1.98 8.66
CA TYR A 149 -15.29 -2.22 7.89
C TYR A 149 -15.51 -3.71 7.62
N PRO A 150 -14.47 -4.48 7.20
CA PRO A 150 -14.58 -5.92 7.02
C PRO A 150 -14.96 -6.73 8.26
N LEU A 151 -15.69 -7.83 8.04
CA LEU A 151 -15.75 -8.94 9.01
C LEU A 151 -14.39 -9.64 9.11
N PRO A 152 -13.97 -10.12 10.31
CA PRO A 152 -12.69 -10.79 10.50
C PRO A 152 -12.42 -11.94 9.51
N ALA A 153 -13.45 -12.72 9.17
CA ALA A 153 -13.36 -13.86 8.25
C ALA A 153 -13.13 -13.47 6.78
N ARG A 154 -13.41 -12.22 6.38
CA ARG A 154 -13.31 -11.74 4.97
C ARG A 154 -12.28 -10.61 4.77
N LYS A 155 -11.45 -10.31 5.79
CA LYS A 155 -10.44 -9.24 5.73
C LYS A 155 -9.49 -9.39 4.55
N GLY A 156 -8.98 -10.60 4.31
CA GLY A 156 -8.02 -10.86 3.21
C GLY A 156 -8.59 -10.55 1.82
N THR A 157 -9.84 -10.96 1.57
CA THR A 157 -10.52 -10.71 0.28
C THR A 157 -10.66 -9.22 0.00
N TYR A 158 -11.10 -8.42 0.98
CA TYR A 158 -11.25 -6.98 0.80
C TYR A 158 -9.91 -6.26 0.64
N ILE A 159 -8.87 -6.69 1.35
CA ILE A 159 -7.50 -6.17 1.16
C ILE A 159 -7.04 -6.44 -0.28
N SER A 160 -7.22 -7.67 -0.78
CA SER A 160 -6.85 -8.03 -2.15
C SER A 160 -7.59 -7.22 -3.22
N ILE A 161 -8.91 -7.02 -3.06
CA ILE A 161 -9.72 -6.17 -3.94
C ILE A 161 -9.17 -4.74 -3.95
N PHE A 162 -8.92 -4.15 -2.78
CA PHE A 162 -8.37 -2.81 -2.66
C PHE A 162 -7.04 -2.65 -3.42
N TRP A 163 -6.09 -3.55 -3.18
CA TRP A 163 -4.77 -3.49 -3.81
C TRP A 163 -4.85 -3.72 -5.32
N SER A 164 -5.77 -4.55 -5.79
CA SER A 164 -6.01 -4.77 -7.20
C SER A 164 -6.52 -3.50 -7.89
N ILE A 165 -7.51 -2.81 -7.30
CA ILE A 165 -8.04 -1.55 -7.82
C ILE A 165 -6.96 -0.46 -7.77
N PHE A 166 -6.24 -0.33 -6.66
CA PHE A 166 -5.18 0.67 -6.51
C PHE A 166 -4.08 0.53 -7.58
N ASN A 167 -3.55 -0.69 -7.77
CA ASN A 167 -2.47 -0.93 -8.74
C ASN A 167 -2.91 -0.75 -10.19
N LEU A 168 -4.19 -1.01 -10.49
CA LEU A 168 -4.76 -0.68 -11.80
C LEU A 168 -4.64 0.83 -12.11
N GLY A 169 -4.56 1.69 -11.09
CA GLY A 169 -4.32 3.12 -11.25
C GLY A 169 -2.95 3.42 -11.86
N GLY A 170 -1.92 2.66 -11.47
CA GLY A 170 -0.59 2.76 -12.07
C GLY A 170 -0.59 2.31 -13.54
N VAL A 171 -1.32 1.25 -13.86
CA VAL A 171 -1.50 0.74 -15.24
C VAL A 171 -2.20 1.76 -16.13
N ILE A 172 -3.40 2.22 -15.74
CA ILE A 172 -4.15 3.23 -16.52
C ILE A 172 -3.38 4.55 -16.59
N GLY A 173 -2.76 4.96 -15.48
CA GLY A 173 -1.94 6.16 -15.44
C GLY A 173 -0.71 6.09 -16.34
N GLY A 174 -0.16 4.90 -16.61
CA GLY A 174 0.90 4.68 -17.61
C GLY A 174 0.40 4.72 -19.06
N LEU A 175 -0.85 4.31 -19.30
CA LEU A 175 -1.48 4.37 -20.62
C LEU A 175 -1.78 5.80 -21.08
N ILE A 176 -2.15 6.71 -20.16
CA ILE A 176 -2.40 8.13 -20.46
C ILE A 176 -1.22 8.79 -21.22
N PRO A 177 0.01 8.83 -20.68
CA PRO A 177 1.15 9.41 -21.37
C PRO A 177 1.53 8.63 -22.63
N PHE A 178 1.35 7.31 -22.65
CA PHE A 178 1.60 6.49 -23.85
C PHE A 178 0.70 6.91 -25.02
N ILE A 179 -0.62 7.02 -24.79
CA ILE A 179 -1.59 7.39 -25.82
C ILE A 179 -1.41 8.85 -26.24
N LEU A 180 -1.33 9.77 -25.26
CA LEU A 180 -1.23 11.21 -25.55
C LEU A 180 0.11 11.61 -26.20
N ASN A 181 1.16 10.81 -26.03
CA ASN A 181 2.45 11.03 -26.68
C ASN A 181 2.75 10.01 -27.79
N TYR A 182 1.76 9.21 -28.22
CA TYR A 182 1.96 8.12 -29.19
C TYR A 182 2.57 8.61 -30.51
N ASN A 183 2.06 9.73 -31.03
CA ASN A 183 2.50 10.32 -32.29
C ASN A 183 3.77 11.18 -32.17
N ARG A 184 4.30 11.40 -30.96
CA ARG A 184 5.53 12.18 -30.75
C ARG A 184 6.75 11.29 -30.96
N ASN A 185 7.23 11.21 -32.20
CA ASN A 185 8.50 10.58 -32.53
C ASN A 185 9.67 11.51 -32.17
N GLN A 186 9.96 11.67 -30.88
CA GLN A 186 11.06 12.52 -30.43
C GLN A 186 12.33 11.70 -30.22
N THR A 187 13.37 12.02 -31.00
CA THR A 187 14.75 11.55 -30.84
C THR A 187 15.53 12.32 -29.79
N LYS A 188 14.93 13.36 -29.20
CA LYS A 188 15.50 14.17 -28.10
C LYS A 188 14.67 13.99 -26.82
N PRO A 189 15.29 14.06 -25.63
CA PRO A 189 14.56 14.08 -24.38
C PRO A 189 13.58 15.26 -24.35
N ALA A 190 12.33 14.99 -23.99
CA ALA A 190 11.30 16.01 -23.87
C ALA A 190 10.47 15.75 -22.61
N PRO A 191 9.93 16.80 -21.98
CA PRO A 191 8.97 16.64 -20.91
C PRO A 191 7.66 16.05 -21.47
N VAL A 192 6.89 15.43 -20.59
CA VAL A 192 5.52 15.03 -20.93
C VAL A 192 4.67 16.25 -21.29
N ASN A 193 3.73 16.04 -22.20
CA ASN A 193 2.85 17.09 -22.66
C ASN A 193 1.97 17.62 -21.51
N ASP A 194 1.60 18.89 -21.60
CA ASP A 194 0.70 19.54 -20.64
C ASP A 194 -0.63 18.79 -20.54
N GLY A 195 -1.13 18.25 -21.66
CA GLY A 195 -2.31 17.39 -21.68
C GLY A 195 -2.21 16.14 -20.79
N THR A 196 -1.01 15.59 -20.59
CA THR A 196 -0.77 14.48 -19.65
C THR A 196 -0.91 14.94 -18.20
N TYR A 197 -0.34 16.11 -17.84
CA TYR A 197 -0.51 16.67 -16.50
C TYR A 197 -1.96 17.05 -16.21
N ILE A 198 -2.64 17.68 -17.18
CA ILE A 198 -4.07 18.02 -17.07
C ILE A 198 -4.91 16.77 -16.89
N ALA A 199 -4.67 15.70 -17.66
CA ALA A 199 -5.37 14.43 -17.50
C ALA A 199 -5.19 13.87 -16.08
N PHE A 200 -3.96 13.85 -15.54
CA PHE A 200 -3.72 13.43 -14.17
C PHE A 200 -4.46 14.30 -13.15
N MET A 201 -4.45 15.63 -13.31
CA MET A 201 -5.17 16.54 -12.43
C MET A 201 -6.68 16.27 -12.47
N CYS A 202 -7.27 16.00 -13.63
CA CYS A 202 -8.69 15.64 -13.76
C CYS A 202 -9.01 14.35 -13.00
N PHE A 203 -8.24 13.28 -13.19
CA PHE A 203 -8.42 12.03 -12.46
C PHE A 203 -8.27 12.21 -10.94
N MET A 204 -7.22 12.91 -10.50
CA MET A 204 -6.98 13.18 -9.08
C MET A 204 -8.09 14.06 -8.47
N SER A 205 -8.64 15.01 -9.23
CA SER A 205 -9.75 15.86 -8.78
C SER A 205 -11.04 15.05 -8.62
N VAL A 206 -11.35 14.17 -9.59
CA VAL A 206 -12.48 13.23 -9.49
C VAL A 206 -12.30 12.31 -8.29
N GLY A 207 -11.10 11.77 -8.07
CA GLY A 207 -10.79 10.97 -6.88
C GLY A 207 -10.97 11.74 -5.57
N THR A 208 -10.58 13.01 -5.55
CA THR A 208 -10.74 13.90 -4.38
C THR A 208 -12.22 14.14 -4.07
N ILE A 209 -13.05 14.42 -5.09
CA ILE A 209 -14.50 14.58 -4.91
C ILE A 209 -15.13 13.25 -4.48
N LEU A 210 -14.73 12.14 -5.09
CA LEU A 210 -15.21 10.80 -4.75
C LEU A 210 -14.90 10.45 -3.29
N SER A 211 -13.82 10.96 -2.72
CA SER A 211 -13.47 10.74 -1.31
C SER A 211 -14.53 11.25 -0.33
N LEU A 212 -15.32 12.27 -0.69
CA LEU A 212 -16.44 12.78 0.12
C LEU A 212 -17.61 11.78 0.20
N THR A 213 -17.66 10.82 -0.72
CA THR A 213 -18.68 9.75 -0.73
C THR A 213 -18.31 8.57 0.17
N ILE A 214 -17.17 8.58 0.85
CA ILE A 214 -16.81 7.49 1.76
C ILE A 214 -17.59 7.65 3.06
N LEU A 215 -18.38 6.66 3.46
CA LEU A 215 -19.16 6.71 4.69
C LEU A 215 -18.26 6.55 5.92
N PRO A 216 -18.59 7.18 7.06
CA PRO A 216 -17.92 6.91 8.33
C PRO A 216 -18.31 5.53 8.86
N ALA A 217 -17.45 4.90 9.68
CA ALA A 217 -17.68 3.53 10.15
C ALA A 217 -19.04 3.35 10.85
N SER A 218 -19.51 4.37 11.59
CA SER A 218 -20.82 4.36 12.25
C SER A 218 -22.03 4.15 11.31
N LYS A 219 -21.89 4.52 10.03
CA LYS A 219 -22.94 4.37 9.00
C LYS A 219 -22.77 3.11 8.14
N VAL A 220 -21.68 2.36 8.31
CA VAL A 220 -21.43 1.12 7.58
C VAL A 220 -22.01 -0.06 8.36
N VAL A 221 -22.86 -0.84 7.70
CA VAL A 221 -23.50 -2.04 8.26
C VAL A 221 -22.86 -3.25 7.60
N ARG A 222 -22.33 -4.20 8.36
CA ARG A 222 -21.71 -5.42 7.84
C ARG A 222 -22.76 -6.42 7.36
N ASP A 223 -22.31 -7.46 6.66
CA ASP A 223 -23.19 -8.48 6.08
C ASP A 223 -23.99 -9.27 7.14
N ASP A 224 -23.50 -9.30 8.38
CA ASP A 224 -24.16 -9.91 9.54
C ASP A 224 -25.12 -8.94 10.27
N GLY A 225 -25.35 -7.74 9.73
CA GLY A 225 -26.16 -6.69 10.36
C GLY A 225 -25.45 -5.90 11.45
N SER A 226 -24.22 -6.26 11.84
CA SER A 226 -23.43 -5.50 12.82
C SER A 226 -22.91 -4.19 12.24
N ARG A 227 -22.76 -3.14 13.04
CA ARG A 227 -22.16 -1.87 12.56
C ARG A 227 -20.64 -1.92 12.60
N ALA A 228 -19.99 -1.28 11.63
CA ALA A 228 -18.54 -1.14 11.65
C ALA A 228 -18.12 -0.33 12.88
N THR A 229 -17.13 -0.85 13.61
CA THR A 229 -16.67 -0.24 14.85
C THR A 229 -15.75 0.91 14.50
N ASN A 230 -16.00 2.11 15.02
CA ASN A 230 -15.07 3.23 14.82
C ASN A 230 -13.70 2.83 15.38
N LEU A 231 -12.68 2.82 14.52
CA LEU A 231 -11.31 2.64 14.98
C LEU A 231 -10.90 3.92 15.70
N LYS A 232 -10.72 3.84 17.02
CA LYS A 232 -10.06 4.90 17.79
C LYS A 232 -8.57 4.58 17.81
N TYR A 233 -7.77 5.37 17.10
CA TYR A 233 -6.33 5.31 17.28
C TYR A 233 -5.98 5.70 18.71
N SER A 234 -4.97 5.06 19.32
CA SER A 234 -4.49 5.48 20.64
C SER A 234 -3.96 6.92 20.59
N ARG A 235 -3.66 7.50 21.76
CA ARG A 235 -3.01 8.82 21.83
C ARG A 235 -1.76 8.81 20.94
N VAL A 236 -1.65 9.80 20.07
CA VAL A 236 -0.54 9.93 19.10
C VAL A 236 0.81 9.89 19.80
N SER A 237 0.93 10.54 20.95
CA SER A 237 2.15 10.54 21.76
C SER A 237 2.52 9.14 22.23
N THR A 238 1.54 8.30 22.60
CA THR A 238 1.77 6.91 22.98
C THR A 238 2.21 6.09 21.78
N GLU A 239 1.53 6.17 20.64
CA GLU A 239 1.94 5.41 19.44
C GLU A 239 3.31 5.86 18.92
N ALA A 240 3.60 7.16 18.90
CA ALA A 240 4.91 7.68 18.53
C ALA A 240 6.00 7.16 19.47
N TRP A 241 5.76 7.17 20.78
CA TRP A 241 6.72 6.66 21.77
C TRP A 241 6.94 5.15 21.63
N GLU A 242 5.88 4.38 21.42
CA GLU A 242 5.97 2.93 21.23
C GLU A 242 6.69 2.59 19.91
N ILE A 243 6.47 3.35 18.84
CA ILE A 243 7.24 3.22 17.59
C ILE A 243 8.72 3.58 17.81
N LEU A 244 9.02 4.64 18.58
CA LEU A 244 10.40 5.02 18.89
C LEU A 244 11.12 3.93 19.70
N LYS A 245 10.44 3.24 20.62
CA LYS A 245 11.01 2.08 21.32
C LYS A 245 11.40 0.94 20.36
N LEU A 246 10.73 0.80 19.21
CA LEU A 246 11.06 -0.23 18.23
C LEU A 246 12.45 -0.07 17.62
N PHE A 247 13.03 1.14 17.61
CA PHE A 247 14.42 1.35 17.22
C PHE A 247 15.44 0.68 18.16
N ARG A 248 15.00 0.24 19.36
CA ARG A 248 15.82 -0.54 20.30
C ARG A 248 15.49 -2.04 20.28
N ASN A 249 14.49 -2.45 19.49
CA ASN A 249 14.08 -3.84 19.41
C ASN A 249 14.96 -4.58 18.39
N TRP A 250 15.69 -5.59 18.84
CA TRP A 250 16.60 -6.38 18.01
C TRP A 250 15.90 -6.99 16.78
N LYS A 251 14.62 -7.40 16.90
CA LYS A 251 13.85 -7.95 15.78
C LYS A 251 13.63 -6.91 14.68
N MET A 252 13.34 -5.68 15.08
CA MET A 252 13.06 -4.58 14.15
C MET A 252 14.35 -4.04 13.53
N LEU A 253 15.45 -4.03 14.29
CA LEU A 253 16.78 -3.68 13.79
C LEU A 253 17.24 -4.59 12.65
N LEU A 254 16.92 -5.88 12.69
CA LEU A 254 17.20 -6.81 11.57
C LEU A 254 16.34 -6.53 10.33
N ILE A 255 15.19 -5.86 10.48
CA ILE A 255 14.32 -5.46 9.36
C ILE A 255 14.75 -4.12 8.76
N VAL A 256 15.53 -3.29 9.47
CA VAL A 256 15.93 -1.95 9.01
C VAL A 256 16.56 -1.94 7.62
N PRO A 257 17.54 -2.81 7.29
CA PRO A 257 18.13 -2.82 5.94
C PRO A 257 17.09 -3.14 4.86
N ALA A 258 16.18 -4.07 5.14
CA ALA A 258 15.11 -4.43 4.21
C ALA A 258 14.12 -3.27 4.03
N ALA A 259 13.70 -2.65 5.14
CA ALA A 259 12.82 -1.49 5.13
C ALA A 259 13.41 -0.31 4.36
N TRP A 260 14.70 -0.04 4.57
CA TRP A 260 15.42 1.01 3.87
C TRP A 260 15.51 0.73 2.38
N ALA A 261 15.84 -0.51 1.99
CA ALA A 261 15.98 -0.92 0.59
C ALA A 261 14.66 -0.82 -0.19
N SER A 262 13.52 -1.11 0.44
CA SER A 262 12.20 -1.27 -0.23
C SER A 262 11.72 -0.07 -1.06
N ASN A 263 12.20 1.16 -0.81
CA ASN A 263 11.89 2.32 -1.66
C ASN A 263 13.15 2.99 -2.23
N PHE A 264 14.35 2.59 -1.80
CA PHE A 264 15.60 3.20 -2.24
C PHE A 264 15.83 2.97 -3.73
N PHE A 265 15.42 1.81 -4.25
CA PHE A 265 15.59 1.44 -5.65
C PHE A 265 14.70 2.21 -6.63
N TYR A 266 13.63 2.87 -6.18
CA TYR A 266 12.71 3.57 -7.08
C TYR A 266 13.40 4.71 -7.83
N SER A 267 14.27 5.46 -7.14
CA SER A 267 15.07 6.52 -7.78
C SER A 267 15.89 5.96 -8.96
N TYR A 268 16.52 4.80 -8.75
CA TYR A 268 17.30 4.13 -9.77
C TYR A 268 16.43 3.59 -10.92
N GLN A 269 15.37 2.84 -10.60
CA GLN A 269 14.52 2.21 -11.62
C GLN A 269 13.80 3.28 -12.45
N PHE A 270 13.18 4.27 -11.82
CA PHE A 270 12.37 5.26 -12.52
C PHE A 270 13.21 6.32 -13.22
N ASN A 271 14.22 6.90 -12.57
CA ASN A 271 15.03 7.95 -13.21
C ASN A 271 16.15 7.37 -14.08
N ASN A 272 16.94 6.43 -13.56
CA ASN A 272 18.17 5.99 -14.23
C ASN A 272 17.93 4.94 -15.31
N VAL A 273 16.92 4.09 -15.15
CA VAL A 273 16.54 3.10 -16.17
C VAL A 273 15.46 3.70 -17.06
N ASN A 274 14.25 3.93 -16.53
CA ASN A 274 13.14 4.38 -17.38
C ASN A 274 13.37 5.80 -17.93
N GLY A 275 13.81 6.71 -17.07
CA GLY A 275 13.97 8.13 -17.37
C GLY A 275 15.09 8.44 -18.38
N VAL A 276 16.22 7.74 -18.31
CA VAL A 276 17.40 8.00 -19.16
C VAL A 276 17.37 7.18 -20.46
N MET A 277 16.88 5.94 -20.43
CA MET A 277 17.00 5.05 -21.59
C MET A 277 15.90 5.22 -22.63
N PHE A 278 14.69 5.60 -22.24
CA PHE A 278 13.52 5.49 -23.11
C PHE A 278 12.93 6.85 -23.47
N ASN A 279 12.24 6.94 -24.59
CA ASN A 279 11.46 8.14 -24.94
C ASN A 279 10.15 8.22 -24.13
N VAL A 280 9.46 9.37 -24.18
CA VAL A 280 8.25 9.62 -23.38
C VAL A 280 7.15 8.57 -23.56
N ARG A 281 6.87 8.16 -24.80
CA ARG A 281 5.83 7.15 -25.05
C ARG A 281 6.23 5.79 -24.51
N THR A 282 7.47 5.37 -24.73
CA THR A 282 7.98 4.10 -24.22
C THR A 282 8.08 4.09 -22.71
N LYS A 283 8.43 5.22 -22.07
CA LYS A 283 8.36 5.37 -20.61
C LYS A 283 6.96 5.08 -20.09
N GLY A 284 5.93 5.60 -20.75
CA GLY A 284 4.52 5.32 -20.44
C GLY A 284 4.19 3.83 -20.57
N LEU A 285 4.57 3.21 -21.70
CA LEU A 285 4.36 1.78 -21.94
C LEU A 285 5.08 0.89 -20.90
N ASN A 286 6.36 1.18 -20.64
CA ASN A 286 7.17 0.51 -19.63
C ASN A 286 6.50 0.58 -18.25
N ASN A 287 5.90 1.71 -17.92
CA ASN A 287 5.19 1.91 -16.66
C ASN A 287 3.99 0.97 -16.53
N VAL A 288 3.21 0.79 -17.59
CA VAL A 288 2.08 -0.16 -17.63
C VAL A 288 2.54 -1.56 -17.28
N PHE A 289 3.63 -2.00 -17.92
CA PHE A 289 4.20 -3.32 -17.70
C PHE A 289 4.87 -3.47 -16.34
N TYR A 290 5.48 -2.40 -15.79
CA TYR A 290 6.05 -2.40 -14.45
C TYR A 290 4.98 -2.64 -13.38
N TRP A 291 3.88 -1.88 -13.41
CA TRP A 291 2.78 -2.06 -12.44
C TRP A 291 2.02 -3.37 -12.67
N GLY A 292 1.88 -3.80 -13.92
CA GLY A 292 1.34 -5.13 -14.24
C GLY A 292 2.21 -6.28 -13.70
N ALA A 293 3.53 -6.19 -13.87
CA ALA A 293 4.47 -7.13 -13.28
C ALA A 293 4.39 -7.15 -11.76
N GLN A 294 4.19 -5.98 -11.14
CA GLN A 294 4.05 -5.87 -9.69
C GLN A 294 2.85 -6.68 -9.17
N MET A 295 1.72 -6.65 -9.88
CA MET A 295 0.55 -7.47 -9.54
C MET A 295 0.87 -8.97 -9.61
N ILE A 296 1.53 -9.41 -10.69
CA ILE A 296 1.94 -10.81 -10.89
C ILE A 296 2.90 -11.25 -9.78
N GLY A 297 3.92 -10.44 -9.49
CA GLY A 297 4.94 -10.73 -8.49
C GLY A 297 4.36 -10.86 -7.08
N SER A 298 3.43 -9.97 -6.71
CA SER A 298 2.76 -10.03 -5.42
C SER A 298 1.93 -11.31 -5.27
N VAL A 299 1.19 -11.72 -6.30
CA VAL A 299 0.38 -12.95 -6.27
C VAL A 299 1.27 -14.19 -6.24
N ALA A 300 2.34 -14.22 -7.03
CA ALA A 300 3.27 -15.34 -7.09
C ALA A 300 3.95 -15.58 -5.73
N ILE A 301 4.58 -14.55 -5.14
CA ILE A 301 5.25 -14.72 -3.85
C ILE A 301 4.24 -14.95 -2.72
N GLY A 302 3.08 -14.29 -2.76
CA GLY A 302 2.03 -14.47 -1.76
C GLY A 302 1.53 -15.91 -1.74
N SER A 303 1.32 -16.52 -2.91
CA SER A 303 0.89 -17.92 -3.00
C SER A 303 1.94 -18.88 -2.44
N ILE A 304 3.22 -18.62 -2.71
CA ILE A 304 4.33 -19.42 -2.17
C ILE A 304 4.41 -19.29 -0.65
N LEU A 305 4.38 -18.05 -0.17
CA LEU A 305 4.45 -17.73 1.24
C LEU A 305 3.21 -18.15 2.01
N ASP A 306 2.07 -18.41 1.36
CA ASP A 306 0.82 -18.79 2.02
C ASP A 306 0.45 -20.28 1.95
N PHE A 307 0.72 -20.95 0.84
CA PHE A 307 0.20 -22.29 0.57
C PHE A 307 1.25 -23.37 0.35
N SER A 308 2.53 -23.03 0.15
CA SER A 308 3.51 -24.04 -0.28
C SER A 308 3.93 -25.05 0.79
N PHE A 309 3.93 -24.71 2.08
CA PHE A 309 4.42 -25.62 3.13
C PHE A 309 3.61 -25.56 4.42
N LYS A 310 3.63 -26.65 5.21
CA LYS A 310 2.94 -26.73 6.51
C LYS A 310 3.63 -25.90 7.61
N SER A 311 4.97 -25.88 7.66
CA SER A 311 5.72 -25.08 8.64
C SER A 311 5.80 -23.62 8.20
N ARG A 312 5.59 -22.70 9.16
CA ARG A 312 5.70 -21.25 8.93
C ARG A 312 7.15 -20.87 8.67
N ARG A 313 8.10 -21.51 9.36
CA ARG A 313 9.54 -21.29 9.14
C ARG A 313 9.98 -21.69 7.73
N MET A 314 9.53 -22.85 7.25
CA MET A 314 9.87 -23.33 5.90
C MET A 314 9.35 -22.40 4.81
N ARG A 315 8.12 -21.88 4.96
CA ARG A 315 7.56 -20.85 4.07
C ARG A 315 8.46 -19.62 3.99
N GLY A 316 8.93 -19.15 5.14
CA GLY A 316 9.88 -18.03 5.22
C GLY A 316 11.20 -18.30 4.50
N TYR A 317 11.83 -19.47 4.72
CA TYR A 317 13.10 -19.81 4.07
C TYR A 317 12.98 -19.89 2.56
N VAL A 318 11.96 -20.58 2.06
CA VAL A 318 11.76 -20.75 0.62
C VAL A 318 11.41 -19.41 -0.03
N GLY A 319 10.52 -18.63 0.59
CA GLY A 319 10.17 -17.30 0.10
C GLY A 319 11.39 -16.38 -0.01
N ILE A 320 12.18 -16.25 1.08
CA ILE A 320 13.37 -15.40 1.08
C ILE A 320 14.41 -15.90 0.07
N SER A 321 14.62 -17.21 -0.04
CA SER A 321 15.59 -17.79 -0.99
C SER A 321 15.20 -17.52 -2.44
N ILE A 322 13.91 -17.64 -2.79
CA ILE A 322 13.41 -17.34 -4.14
C ILE A 322 13.61 -15.87 -4.47
N VAL A 323 13.23 -14.95 -3.57
CA VAL A 323 13.43 -13.52 -3.79
C VAL A 323 14.93 -13.17 -3.85
N ALA A 324 15.78 -13.83 -3.08
CA ALA A 324 17.22 -13.61 -3.09
C ALA A 324 17.87 -14.04 -4.42
N ILE A 325 17.50 -15.22 -4.94
CA ILE A 325 18.02 -15.74 -6.21
C ILE A 325 17.55 -14.86 -7.37
N LEU A 326 16.24 -14.60 -7.45
CA LEU A 326 15.67 -13.75 -8.50
C LEU A 326 16.21 -12.32 -8.39
N GLY A 327 16.27 -11.76 -7.19
CA GLY A 327 16.80 -10.43 -6.95
C GLY A 327 18.26 -10.30 -7.38
N THR A 328 19.09 -11.28 -7.05
CA THR A 328 20.50 -11.31 -7.47
C THR A 328 20.64 -11.42 -8.99
N ALA A 329 19.83 -12.24 -9.64
CA ALA A 329 19.83 -12.37 -11.10
C ALA A 329 19.39 -11.07 -11.80
N ILE A 330 18.35 -10.41 -11.29
CA ILE A 330 17.81 -9.17 -11.86
C ILE A 330 18.79 -8.01 -11.66
N TRP A 331 19.38 -7.86 -10.47
CA TRP A 331 20.42 -6.86 -10.23
C TRP A 331 21.70 -7.14 -11.04
N GLY A 332 22.05 -8.41 -11.25
CA GLY A 332 23.13 -8.82 -12.15
C GLY A 332 22.87 -8.41 -13.61
N GLY A 333 21.65 -8.63 -14.11
CA GLY A 333 21.21 -8.11 -15.41
C GLY A 333 21.21 -6.58 -15.46
N GLY A 334 20.85 -5.94 -14.34
CA GLY A 334 20.96 -4.49 -14.14
C GLY A 334 22.38 -3.97 -14.27
N LEU A 335 23.36 -4.66 -13.68
CA LEU A 335 24.77 -4.32 -13.79
C LEU A 335 25.26 -4.47 -15.24
N ALA A 336 24.94 -5.60 -15.89
CA ALA A 336 25.32 -5.83 -17.28
C ALA A 336 24.79 -4.74 -18.21
N ASN A 337 23.54 -4.30 -17.99
CA ASN A 337 22.95 -3.20 -18.75
C ASN A 337 23.58 -1.84 -18.40
N GLN A 338 23.84 -1.58 -17.11
CA GLN A 338 24.45 -0.33 -16.63
C GLN A 338 25.88 -0.13 -17.15
N LEU A 339 26.66 -1.19 -17.33
CA LEU A 339 28.03 -1.06 -17.86
C LEU A 339 28.07 -0.48 -19.29
N ASN A 340 26.95 -0.54 -20.03
CA ASN A 340 26.87 -0.03 -21.40
C ASN A 340 26.67 1.49 -21.48
N TYR A 341 26.29 2.17 -20.38
CA TYR A 341 26.00 3.60 -20.40
C TYR A 341 26.36 4.28 -19.06
N SER A 342 26.54 5.59 -19.09
CA SER A 342 26.89 6.38 -17.90
C SER A 342 26.31 7.78 -18.01
N ARG A 343 26.31 8.56 -16.91
CA ARG A 343 25.89 9.98 -16.94
C ARG A 343 26.69 10.80 -17.96
N ASN A 344 27.94 10.41 -18.25
CA ASN A 344 28.80 11.08 -19.23
C ASN A 344 28.67 10.49 -20.65
N ARG A 345 28.03 9.33 -20.80
CA ARG A 345 27.77 8.64 -22.07
C ARG A 345 26.34 8.14 -22.07
N LEU A 346 25.43 9.05 -22.39
CA LEU A 346 24.00 8.76 -22.44
C LEU A 346 23.69 7.77 -23.57
N PRO A 347 22.82 6.77 -23.34
CA PRO A 347 22.40 5.86 -24.38
C PRO A 347 21.53 6.58 -25.42
N LYS A 348 21.48 6.05 -26.64
CA LYS A 348 20.49 6.50 -27.62
C LYS A 348 19.11 6.16 -27.08
N LEU A 349 18.19 7.13 -27.10
CA LEU A 349 16.82 6.95 -26.64
C LEU A 349 16.17 5.76 -27.36
N LEU A 350 15.78 4.77 -26.57
CA LEU A 350 15.08 3.58 -27.03
C LEU A 350 13.59 3.87 -27.14
N ASP A 351 13.02 3.30 -28.19
CA ASP A 351 11.64 3.51 -28.59
C ASP A 351 11.01 2.18 -28.99
N PHE A 352 9.79 1.94 -28.55
CA PHE A 352 9.14 0.64 -28.67
C PHE A 352 8.90 0.25 -30.14
N LYS A 353 8.78 1.23 -31.04
CA LYS A 353 8.51 1.02 -32.47
C LYS A 353 9.77 1.02 -33.34
N SER A 354 10.72 1.92 -33.05
CA SER A 354 11.89 2.12 -33.91
C SER A 354 13.15 1.39 -33.44
N SER A 355 13.23 0.96 -32.19
CA SER A 355 14.42 0.30 -31.65
C SER A 355 14.41 -1.24 -31.75
N GLY A 356 13.31 -1.85 -32.19
CA GLY A 356 13.24 -3.29 -32.49
C GLY A 356 13.81 -4.18 -31.36
N VAL A 357 14.85 -4.96 -31.67
CA VAL A 357 15.49 -5.91 -30.74
C VAL A 357 16.21 -5.20 -29.58
N ASP A 358 16.75 -4.00 -29.79
CA ASP A 358 17.49 -3.25 -28.76
C ASP A 358 16.60 -2.80 -27.60
N TYR A 359 15.27 -2.74 -27.82
CA TYR A 359 14.29 -2.44 -26.78
C TYR A 359 13.99 -3.65 -25.88
N ALA A 360 14.06 -4.87 -26.41
CA ALA A 360 13.58 -6.07 -25.72
C ALA A 360 14.34 -6.36 -24.41
N GLY A 361 15.67 -6.26 -24.43
CA GLY A 361 16.51 -6.52 -23.25
C GLY A 361 16.22 -5.54 -22.09
N PRO A 362 16.37 -4.21 -22.30
CA PRO A 362 16.04 -3.20 -21.30
C PRO A 362 14.58 -3.23 -20.84
N PHE A 363 13.64 -3.57 -21.72
CA PHE A 363 12.23 -3.75 -21.36
C PHE A 363 12.02 -4.93 -20.41
N VAL A 364 12.57 -6.11 -20.73
CA VAL A 364 12.46 -7.29 -19.86
C VAL A 364 13.08 -7.01 -18.50
N LEU A 365 14.24 -6.35 -18.47
CA LEU A 365 14.86 -5.93 -17.21
C LEU A 365 13.95 -5.00 -16.39
N TYR A 366 13.30 -4.03 -17.03
CA TYR A 366 12.38 -3.11 -16.34
C TYR A 366 11.12 -3.81 -15.83
N PHE A 367 10.56 -4.74 -16.60
CA PHE A 367 9.48 -5.63 -16.16
C PHE A 367 9.91 -6.47 -14.95
N SER A 368 11.11 -7.05 -14.99
CA SER A 368 11.67 -7.82 -13.88
C SER A 368 11.89 -6.98 -12.63
N TYR A 369 12.25 -5.70 -12.74
CA TYR A 369 12.31 -4.81 -11.58
C TYR A 369 10.96 -4.64 -10.89
N GLY A 370 9.88 -4.47 -11.65
CA GLY A 370 8.52 -4.39 -11.08
C GLY A 370 8.07 -5.68 -10.41
N LEU A 371 8.42 -6.83 -11.00
CA LEU A 371 8.21 -8.14 -10.39
C LEU A 371 8.96 -8.26 -9.05
N LEU A 372 10.26 -7.93 -9.05
CA LEU A 372 11.13 -8.02 -7.87
C LEU A 372 10.65 -7.09 -6.75
N ASP A 373 10.25 -5.86 -7.08
CA ASP A 373 9.70 -4.88 -6.13
C ASP A 373 8.53 -5.48 -5.35
N ALA A 374 7.53 -6.01 -6.07
CA ALA A 374 6.39 -6.67 -5.44
C ALA A 374 6.79 -7.85 -4.57
N MET A 375 7.67 -8.71 -5.09
CA MET A 375 8.10 -9.91 -4.39
C MET A 375 8.82 -9.57 -3.09
N PHE A 376 9.72 -8.59 -3.14
CA PHE A 376 10.48 -8.11 -2.00
C PHE A 376 9.57 -7.46 -0.95
N GLN A 377 8.69 -6.53 -1.34
CA GLN A 377 7.80 -5.87 -0.39
C GLN A 377 6.84 -6.86 0.27
N SER A 378 6.19 -7.73 -0.50
CA SER A 378 5.25 -8.73 0.03
C SER A 378 5.94 -9.73 0.96
N MET A 379 7.18 -10.13 0.64
CA MET A 379 8.00 -10.96 1.53
C MET A 379 8.28 -10.26 2.86
N VAL A 380 8.71 -8.99 2.86
CA VAL A 380 9.02 -8.27 4.11
C VAL A 380 7.75 -8.08 4.96
N TYR A 381 6.60 -7.74 4.36
CA TYR A 381 5.34 -7.67 5.08
C TYR A 381 4.92 -9.01 5.67
N TRP A 382 5.13 -10.10 4.94
CA TRP A 382 4.85 -11.43 5.45
C TRP A 382 5.73 -11.76 6.66
N VAL A 383 7.03 -11.42 6.60
CA VAL A 383 7.96 -11.60 7.75
C VAL A 383 7.49 -10.77 8.93
N ILE A 384 7.12 -9.50 8.75
CA ILE A 384 6.57 -8.65 9.82
C ILE A 384 5.29 -9.26 10.41
N GLY A 385 4.39 -9.76 9.56
CA GLY A 385 3.19 -10.51 9.96
C GLY A 385 3.48 -11.81 10.71
N ALA A 386 4.68 -12.35 10.56
CA ALA A 386 5.14 -13.53 11.28
C ALA A 386 5.71 -13.26 12.68
N LEU A 387 6.01 -12.01 13.02
CA LEU A 387 6.62 -11.63 14.30
C LEU A 387 5.63 -11.34 15.41
N ALA A 388 4.39 -10.99 15.07
CA ALA A 388 3.36 -10.60 16.04
C ALA A 388 1.99 -11.17 15.64
N ASN A 389 1.28 -11.71 16.63
CA ASN A 389 -0.09 -12.20 16.45
C ASN A 389 -1.13 -11.15 16.89
N ASP A 390 -0.72 -10.13 17.63
CA ASP A 390 -1.60 -9.05 18.07
C ASP A 390 -1.60 -7.90 17.06
N THR A 391 -2.80 -7.43 16.72
CA THR A 391 -3.02 -6.40 15.70
C THR A 391 -2.34 -5.06 16.03
N GLN A 392 -2.20 -4.74 17.32
CA GLN A 392 -1.62 -3.46 17.77
C GLN A 392 -0.11 -3.42 17.58
N THR A 393 0.62 -4.45 18.00
CA THR A 393 2.06 -4.57 17.77
C THR A 393 2.36 -4.69 16.28
N LEU A 394 1.57 -5.45 15.53
CA LEU A 394 1.73 -5.54 14.08
C LEU A 394 1.54 -4.17 13.38
N SER A 395 0.58 -3.37 13.83
CA SER A 395 0.39 -2.01 13.34
C SER A 395 1.60 -1.12 13.64
N ARG A 396 2.19 -1.22 14.84
CA ARG A 396 3.42 -0.50 15.20
C ARG A 396 4.63 -0.94 14.38
N TYR A 397 4.78 -2.24 14.13
CA TYR A 397 5.84 -2.79 13.28
C TYR A 397 5.71 -2.30 11.83
N ASN A 398 4.49 -2.27 11.28
CA ASN A 398 4.23 -1.70 9.97
C ASN A 398 4.51 -0.19 9.93
N GLY A 399 4.16 0.55 11.00
CA GLY A 399 4.49 1.96 11.15
C GLY A 399 5.99 2.22 11.15
N PHE A 400 6.76 1.43 11.90
CA PHE A 400 8.22 1.46 11.88
C PHE A 400 8.78 1.17 10.48
N TYR A 401 8.32 0.09 9.84
CA TYR A 401 8.73 -0.27 8.48
C TYR A 401 8.49 0.88 7.50
N LYS A 402 7.29 1.48 7.51
CA LYS A 402 6.95 2.63 6.67
C LYS A 402 7.77 3.88 6.97
N GLY A 403 8.08 4.15 8.23
CA GLY A 403 8.92 5.27 8.63
C GLY A 403 10.36 5.14 8.10
N VAL A 404 10.98 3.99 8.32
CA VAL A 404 12.33 3.68 7.83
C VAL A 404 12.37 3.66 6.29
N GLN A 405 11.36 3.06 5.66
CA GLN A 405 11.19 3.05 4.20
C GLN A 405 11.10 4.47 3.63
N SER A 406 10.38 5.37 4.28
CA SER A 406 10.25 6.77 3.86
C SER A 406 11.55 7.54 4.02
N ALA A 407 12.27 7.32 5.13
CA ALA A 407 13.60 7.91 5.33
C ALA A 407 14.59 7.45 4.24
N GLY A 408 14.61 6.15 3.92
CA GLY A 408 15.43 5.60 2.85
C GLY A 408 15.09 6.18 1.49
N ALA A 409 13.79 6.34 1.18
CA ALA A 409 13.33 6.98 -0.05
C ALA A 409 13.84 8.42 -0.15
N ALA A 410 13.68 9.23 0.91
CA ALA A 410 14.13 10.62 0.93
C ALA A 410 15.64 10.75 0.66
N VAL A 411 16.45 9.86 1.23
CA VAL A 411 17.89 9.81 0.95
C VAL A 411 18.16 9.41 -0.50
N ALA A 412 17.47 8.41 -1.02
CA ALA A 412 17.66 7.90 -2.38
C ALA A 412 17.42 8.99 -3.44
N TRP A 413 16.34 9.76 -3.31
CA TRP A 413 16.05 10.87 -4.22
C TRP A 413 17.14 11.95 -4.17
N GLN A 414 17.71 12.24 -2.99
CA GLN A 414 18.81 13.20 -2.86
C GLN A 414 20.14 12.69 -3.41
N VAL A 415 20.43 11.40 -3.27
CA VAL A 415 21.57 10.78 -3.93
C VAL A 415 21.49 10.98 -5.44
N ASP A 416 20.29 10.86 -6.02
CA ASP A 416 20.08 11.11 -7.44
C ASP A 416 20.20 12.59 -7.82
N THR A 417 19.64 13.52 -7.01
CA THR A 417 19.81 14.98 -7.18
C THR A 417 21.27 15.41 -7.18
N ARG A 418 22.10 14.82 -6.30
CA ARG A 418 23.55 15.10 -6.21
C ARG A 418 24.36 14.50 -7.37
N LYS A 419 23.68 13.89 -8.33
CA LYS A 419 24.25 13.30 -9.54
C LYS A 419 25.32 12.24 -9.27
N VAL A 420 25.15 11.48 -8.19
CA VAL A 420 26.03 10.35 -7.86
C VAL A 420 26.06 9.36 -9.05
N PRO A 421 27.24 8.79 -9.39
CA PRO A 421 27.36 7.87 -10.52
C PRO A 421 26.33 6.74 -10.47
N LEU A 422 25.74 6.40 -11.62
CA LEU A 422 24.64 5.43 -11.70
C LEU A 422 25.06 4.04 -11.21
N LEU A 423 26.32 3.66 -11.48
CA LEU A 423 26.90 2.41 -11.00
C LEU A 423 26.96 2.37 -9.46
N SER A 424 27.35 3.46 -8.81
CA SER A 424 27.37 3.55 -7.34
C SER A 424 25.95 3.42 -6.77
N GLN A 425 24.95 4.03 -7.40
CA GLN A 425 23.56 3.87 -7.00
C GLN A 425 23.07 2.43 -7.14
N LEU A 426 23.45 1.73 -8.22
CA LEU A 426 23.14 0.30 -8.40
C LEU A 426 23.83 -0.55 -7.34
N ILE A 427 25.12 -0.34 -7.08
CA ILE A 427 25.88 -1.11 -6.10
C ILE A 427 25.29 -0.94 -4.71
N VAL A 428 24.89 0.28 -4.32
CA VAL A 428 24.23 0.52 -3.03
C VAL A 428 22.89 -0.21 -2.94
N ASN A 429 22.06 -0.15 -3.99
CA ASN A 429 20.78 -0.87 -4.04
C ASN A 429 20.96 -2.39 -3.94
N TRP A 430 21.91 -2.93 -4.70
CA TRP A 430 22.20 -4.35 -4.70
C TRP A 430 22.78 -4.79 -3.36
N SER A 431 23.69 -4.02 -2.76
CA SER A 431 24.28 -4.34 -1.46
C SER A 431 23.24 -4.33 -0.35
N LEU A 432 22.38 -3.30 -0.31
CA LEU A 432 21.32 -3.19 0.68
C LEU A 432 20.31 -4.34 0.58
N THR A 433 19.90 -4.70 -0.63
CA THR A 433 18.99 -5.84 -0.85
C THR A 433 19.68 -7.17 -0.52
N ALA A 434 20.93 -7.37 -0.95
CA ALA A 434 21.71 -8.58 -0.68
C ALA A 434 21.96 -8.82 0.81
N ILE A 435 22.25 -7.76 1.59
CA ILE A 435 22.41 -7.83 3.05
C ILE A 435 21.07 -8.11 3.74
N SER A 436 19.95 -7.64 3.18
CA SER A 436 18.63 -7.83 3.76
C SER A 436 18.22 -9.31 3.80
N TYR A 437 18.55 -10.10 2.79
CA TYR A 437 18.17 -11.52 2.73
C TYR A 437 18.70 -12.37 3.91
N PRO A 438 20.00 -12.41 4.22
CA PRO A 438 20.51 -13.20 5.35
C PRO A 438 19.98 -12.67 6.69
N LEU A 439 19.79 -11.36 6.85
CA LEU A 439 19.24 -10.79 8.08
C LEU A 439 17.78 -11.21 8.30
N LEU A 440 16.98 -11.25 7.22
CA LEU A 440 15.61 -11.77 7.27
C LEU A 440 15.59 -13.28 7.55
N ILE A 441 16.53 -14.06 7.02
CA ILE A 441 16.65 -15.51 7.35
C ILE A 441 16.96 -15.69 8.83
N VAL A 442 17.95 -14.95 9.37
CA VAL A 442 18.29 -14.97 10.80
C VAL A 442 17.07 -14.59 11.64
N LEU A 443 16.31 -13.59 11.22
CA LEU A 443 15.07 -13.20 11.89
C LEU A 443 14.01 -14.32 11.86
N VAL A 444 13.85 -15.02 10.73
CA VAL A 444 12.94 -16.18 10.63
C VAL A 444 13.39 -17.31 11.56
N ILE A 445 14.70 -17.61 11.63
CA ILE A 445 15.26 -18.62 12.54
C ILE A 445 14.95 -18.28 13.99
N LEU A 446 15.24 -17.05 14.40
CA LEU A 446 15.25 -16.66 15.81
C LEU A 446 13.88 -16.24 16.34
N ALA A 447 12.99 -15.69 15.50
CA ALA A 447 11.77 -15.03 15.95
C ALA A 447 10.47 -15.65 15.46
N VAL A 448 10.46 -16.39 14.35
CA VAL A 448 9.24 -17.06 13.87
C VAL A 448 9.09 -18.38 14.61
N LYS A 449 7.93 -18.62 15.21
CA LYS A 449 7.58 -19.90 15.85
C LYS A 449 6.54 -20.63 15.01
N ASP A 450 6.63 -21.96 14.98
CA ASP A 450 5.64 -22.78 14.31
C ASP A 450 4.37 -22.88 15.17
N SER A 451 3.21 -22.95 14.51
CA SER A 451 1.88 -22.86 15.12
C SER A 451 1.64 -23.88 16.23
N ASP A 452 2.30 -25.04 16.16
CA ASP A 452 2.13 -26.16 17.11
C ASP A 452 2.71 -25.87 18.51
N GLU A 453 3.71 -24.99 18.64
CA GLU A 453 4.25 -24.58 19.94
C GLU A 453 3.27 -23.66 20.71
N THR A 454 2.44 -22.91 19.98
CA THR A 454 1.51 -21.94 20.59
C THR A 454 0.35 -22.63 21.31
N HIS A 455 -0.01 -23.86 20.90
CA HIS A 455 -1.03 -24.66 21.56
C HIS A 455 -0.54 -25.37 22.83
N GLN A 456 0.79 -25.53 23.01
CA GLN A 456 1.36 -26.20 24.18
C GLN A 456 1.68 -25.23 25.34
N VAL A 457 1.84 -23.93 25.08
CA VAL A 457 2.29 -22.95 26.10
C VAL A 457 1.12 -22.29 26.87
N MET A 458 -0.14 -22.58 26.55
CA MET A 458 -1.24 -22.26 27.46
C MET A 458 -1.26 -23.30 28.59
N PRO A 459 -0.95 -22.94 29.86
CA PRO A 459 -1.08 -23.87 30.95
C PRO A 459 -2.54 -24.31 31.01
N THR A 460 -2.79 -25.62 31.06
CA THR A 460 -4.12 -26.25 31.14
C THR A 460 -4.98 -25.68 32.28
N SER A 461 -4.35 -25.05 33.27
CA SER A 461 -5.00 -24.31 34.37
C SER A 461 -5.64 -22.97 33.96
N THR A 462 -5.13 -22.32 32.91
CA THR A 462 -5.66 -21.03 32.42
C THR A 462 -6.88 -21.25 31.54
N ARG A 463 -6.86 -22.31 30.71
CA ARG A 463 -8.00 -22.73 29.89
C ARG A 463 -9.21 -23.12 30.76
N SER A 464 -8.98 -23.86 31.84
CA SER A 464 -10.05 -24.22 32.79
C SER A 464 -10.58 -23.01 33.58
N ARG A 465 -9.72 -22.04 33.94
CA ARG A 465 -10.16 -20.78 34.57
C ARG A 465 -10.94 -19.87 33.62
N GLN A 466 -10.54 -19.76 32.36
CA GLN A 466 -11.26 -18.96 31.36
C GLN A 466 -12.62 -19.58 31.02
N VAL A 467 -12.68 -20.91 30.87
CA VAL A 467 -13.95 -21.63 30.64
C VAL A 467 -14.88 -21.51 31.86
N ARG A 468 -14.36 -21.66 33.09
CA ARG A 468 -15.16 -21.44 34.31
C ARG A 468 -15.63 -19.99 34.47
N ARG A 469 -14.83 -19.00 34.02
CA ARG A 469 -15.20 -17.58 34.07
C ARG A 469 -16.26 -17.24 33.01
N SER A 470 -16.16 -17.77 31.80
CA SER A 470 -17.21 -17.66 30.77
C SER A 470 -18.51 -18.37 31.16
N GLN A 471 -18.43 -19.53 31.82
CA GLN A 471 -19.63 -20.22 32.34
C GLN A 471 -20.28 -19.46 33.50
N ARG A 472 -19.50 -18.83 34.39
CA ARG A 472 -20.05 -17.95 35.45
C ARG A 472 -20.73 -16.70 34.89
N ILE A 473 -20.16 -16.08 33.86
CA ILE A 473 -20.74 -14.88 33.21
C ILE A 473 -22.02 -15.27 32.46
N SER A 474 -22.02 -16.42 31.77
CA SER A 474 -23.23 -16.98 31.11
C SER A 474 -24.34 -17.30 32.11
N ASN A 475 -24.00 -17.90 33.26
CA ASN A 475 -24.99 -18.21 34.31
C ASN A 475 -25.49 -16.96 35.05
N GLN A 476 -24.68 -15.90 35.19
CA GLN A 476 -25.14 -14.62 35.72
C GLN A 476 -26.06 -13.88 34.75
N SER A 477 -25.78 -13.96 33.44
CA SER A 477 -26.64 -13.40 32.40
C SER A 477 -28.02 -14.07 32.39
N ARG A 478 -28.08 -15.41 32.49
CA ARG A 478 -29.35 -16.15 32.56
C ARG A 478 -30.17 -15.89 33.84
N ARG A 479 -29.51 -15.56 34.96
CA ARG A 479 -30.20 -15.19 36.21
C ARG A 479 -30.77 -13.77 36.18
N HIS A 480 -30.22 -12.88 35.36
CA HIS A 480 -30.78 -11.53 35.18
C HIS A 480 -31.97 -11.51 34.21
N GLU A 481 -32.06 -12.45 33.27
CA GLU A 481 -33.19 -12.57 32.33
C GLU A 481 -34.41 -13.30 32.90
N SER A 482 -34.26 -14.09 33.96
CA SER A 482 -35.34 -14.92 34.54
C SER A 482 -36.02 -14.26 35.75
N GLY A 483 -36.21 -12.94 35.72
CA GLY A 483 -36.80 -12.15 36.81
C GLY A 483 -38.02 -12.81 37.47
N VAL A 484 -37.79 -13.48 38.59
CA VAL A 484 -38.79 -13.88 39.58
C VAL A 484 -38.46 -13.10 40.85
N PRO A 485 -39.33 -12.19 41.31
CA PRO A 485 -39.09 -11.48 42.56
C PRO A 485 -39.27 -12.45 43.73
N MET A 486 -38.26 -12.56 44.59
CA MET A 486 -38.46 -13.16 45.92
C MET A 486 -39.10 -12.12 46.83
N THR A 487 -40.25 -12.53 47.37
CA THR A 487 -41.01 -11.96 48.49
C THR A 487 -40.15 -11.52 49.67
#